data_AF-A0A3B9N095-F1
#
_entry.id   AF-A0A3B9N095-F1
#
_cell.length_a   1.000
_cell.length_b   1.000
_cell.length_c   1.000
_cell.angle_alpha   90.00
_cell.angle_beta   90.00
_cell.angle_gamma   90.00
#
_symmetry.space_group_name_H-M   'P 1'
#
loop_
_entity.id
_entity.type
_entity.pdbx_description
1 polymer ?
#
loop_
_entity_poly.entity_id
_entity_poly.type
_entity_poly.pdbx_seq_one_letter_code
_entity_poly.pdbx_strand_id
1 'polypeptide(L)'
;MSYRIILNSEAEFELRKLIKENQNKKNILKRAYCILLKNEGQKNINITKLLGIHEDTVADWTKIYLQKGIEGLLKYKYSERRKSQLHPHRGKIKRMASAKNIRTIEQLQSKVKVNLGFDIEYSWFYRYCKKYGIYEVLKEKQLNERN
;
A
#
# COMPACT_ATOMS: atom_id res chain seq x y z
N MET A 1 11.36 10.36 20.01
CA MET A 1 11.02 11.80 20.15
C MET A 1 9.56 11.92 20.55
N SER A 2 9.21 12.67 21.60
CA SER A 2 7.83 12.78 22.06
C SER A 2 7.19 14.05 21.52
N TYR A 3 6.21 13.91 20.63
CA TYR A 3 5.41 15.01 20.13
C TYR A 3 4.22 15.25 21.07
N ARG A 4 3.91 16.51 21.35
CA ARG A 4 2.71 16.93 22.09
C ARG A 4 1.66 17.42 21.09
N ILE A 5 0.39 17.12 21.36
CA ILE A 5 -0.75 17.61 20.59
C ILE A 5 -1.69 18.33 21.55
N ILE A 6 -2.19 19.48 21.11
CA ILE A 6 -3.33 20.17 21.71
C ILE A 6 -4.30 20.42 20.56
N LEU A 7 -5.46 19.79 20.61
CA LEU A 7 -6.52 19.92 19.61
C LEU A 7 -7.42 21.09 19.97
N ASN A 8 -7.92 21.79 18.96
CA ASN A 8 -9.08 22.66 19.12
C ASN A 8 -10.37 21.83 19.04
N SER A 9 -11.50 22.43 19.42
CA SER A 9 -12.80 21.74 19.46
C SER A 9 -13.23 21.17 18.10
N GLU A 10 -12.90 21.86 17.01
CA GLU A 10 -13.23 21.42 15.65
C GLU A 10 -12.45 20.17 15.25
N ALA A 11 -11.13 20.17 15.42
CA ALA A 11 -10.27 19.04 15.10
C ALA A 11 -10.59 17.80 15.95
N GLU A 12 -10.93 18.00 17.23
CA GLU A 12 -11.41 16.92 18.09
C GLU A 12 -12.75 16.36 17.58
N PHE A 13 -13.69 17.23 17.20
CA PHE A 13 -14.98 16.82 16.64
C PHE A 13 -14.80 16.01 15.35
N GLU A 14 -13.92 16.44 14.44
CA GLU A 14 -13.63 15.71 13.21
C GLU A 14 -13.06 14.32 13.47
N LEU A 15 -12.13 14.18 14.41
CA LEU A 15 -11.58 12.87 14.80
C LEU A 15 -12.65 11.96 15.40
N ARG A 16 -13.55 12.49 16.23
CA ARG A 16 -14.67 11.72 16.81
C ARG A 16 -15.69 11.33 15.74
N LYS A 17 -15.99 12.21 14.80
CA LYS A 17 -16.85 11.93 13.64
C LYS A 17 -16.26 10.81 12.78
N LEU A 18 -14.95 10.91 12.48
CA LEU A 18 -14.22 9.89 11.73
C LEU A 18 -14.31 8.50 12.39
N ILE A 19 -14.20 8.43 13.71
CA ILE A 19 -14.36 7.18 14.49
C ILE A 19 -15.77 6.62 14.30
N LYS A 20 -16.81 7.46 14.47
CA LYS A 20 -18.22 7.05 14.28
C LYS A 20 -18.49 6.48 12.88
N GLU A 21 -17.91 7.09 11.85
CA GLU A 21 -18.12 6.68 10.46
C GLU A 21 -17.31 5.44 10.03
N ASN A 22 -16.25 5.09 10.77
CA ASN A 22 -15.29 4.06 10.35
C ASN A 22 -15.12 2.92 11.38
N GLN A 23 -16.19 2.58 12.10
CA GLN A 23 -16.21 1.51 13.13
C GLN A 23 -15.66 0.16 12.63
N ASN A 24 -15.83 -0.15 11.34
CA ASN A 24 -15.37 -1.41 10.76
C ASN A 24 -13.88 -1.39 10.32
N LYS A 25 -13.20 -0.24 10.39
CA LYS A 25 -11.83 -0.07 9.87
C LYS A 25 -10.83 0.12 11.00
N LYS A 26 -10.37 -0.99 11.59
CA LYS A 26 -9.42 -1.04 12.73
C LYS A 26 -8.22 -0.08 12.58
N ASN A 27 -7.62 0.02 11.39
CA ASN A 27 -6.46 0.89 11.16
C ASN A 27 -6.80 2.39 11.27
N ILE A 28 -7.99 2.80 10.80
CA ILE A 28 -8.44 4.20 10.91
C ILE A 28 -8.73 4.52 12.38
N LEU A 29 -9.41 3.61 13.08
CA LEU A 29 -9.70 3.77 14.50
C LEU A 29 -8.43 3.94 15.33
N LYS A 30 -7.45 3.06 15.16
CA LYS A 30 -6.17 3.16 15.89
C LYS A 30 -5.49 4.51 15.67
N ARG A 31 -5.50 5.02 14.43
CA ARG A 31 -4.91 6.33 14.10
C ARG A 31 -5.65 7.48 14.80
N ALA A 32 -6.97 7.50 14.72
CA ALA A 32 -7.77 8.54 15.33
C ALA A 32 -7.65 8.52 16.87
N TYR A 33 -7.79 7.35 17.49
CA TYR A 33 -7.62 7.20 18.93
C TYR A 33 -6.22 7.55 19.41
N CYS A 34 -5.17 7.25 18.62
CA CYS A 34 -3.81 7.67 18.96
C CYS A 34 -3.71 9.18 19.15
N ILE A 35 -4.30 9.98 18.25
CA ILE A 35 -4.26 11.45 18.34
C ILE A 35 -5.09 11.96 19.52
N LEU A 36 -6.29 11.41 19.73
CA LEU A 36 -7.15 11.77 20.87
C LEU A 36 -6.47 11.48 22.22
N LEU A 37 -5.88 10.30 22.38
CA LEU A 37 -5.17 9.93 23.60
C LEU A 37 -3.93 10.82 23.83
N LYS A 38 -3.23 11.22 22.75
CA LYS A 38 -2.13 12.20 22.85
C LYS A 38 -2.62 13.58 23.28
N ASN A 39 -3.78 14.02 22.79
CA ASN A 39 -4.42 15.26 23.21
C ASN A 39 -4.80 15.23 24.71
N GLU A 40 -5.28 14.09 25.20
CA GLU A 40 -5.58 13.84 26.61
C GLU A 40 -4.31 13.72 27.50
N GLY A 41 -3.11 13.85 26.92
CA GLY A 41 -1.85 13.81 27.66
C GLY A 41 -1.36 12.41 27.99
N GLN A 42 -1.91 11.35 27.38
CA GLN A 42 -1.45 9.99 27.62
C GLN A 42 0.01 9.79 27.18
N LYS A 43 0.76 9.05 28.00
CA LYS A 43 2.13 8.64 27.68
C LYS A 43 2.11 7.62 26.53
N ASN A 44 3.13 7.64 25.67
CA ASN A 44 3.24 6.72 24.53
C ASN A 44 3.13 5.25 24.98
N ILE A 45 3.69 4.89 26.13
CA ILE A 45 3.61 3.52 26.69
C ILE A 45 2.17 3.06 26.98
N ASN A 46 1.27 3.98 27.36
CA ASN A 46 -0.14 3.65 27.57
C ASN A 46 -0.84 3.46 26.23
N ILE A 47 -0.55 4.33 25.27
CA ILE A 47 -1.15 4.30 23.92
C ILE A 47 -0.75 3.02 23.18
N THR A 48 0.52 2.65 23.24
CA THR A 48 1.03 1.41 22.62
C THR A 48 0.37 0.17 23.18
N LYS A 49 0.22 0.08 24.51
CA LYS A 49 -0.50 -1.02 25.19
C LYS A 49 -1.97 -1.06 24.81
N LEU A 50 -2.67 0.08 24.82
CA LEU A 50 -4.11 0.15 24.56
C LEU A 50 -4.45 -0.16 23.10
N LEU A 51 -3.65 0.37 22.16
CA LEU A 51 -3.94 0.25 20.73
C LEU A 51 -3.19 -0.92 20.06
N GLY A 52 -2.26 -1.57 20.77
CA GLY A 52 -1.41 -2.63 20.23
C GLY A 52 -0.64 -2.15 19.00
N ILE A 53 0.15 -1.08 19.14
CA ILE A 53 0.99 -0.49 18.10
C ILE A 53 2.40 -0.20 18.64
N HIS A 54 3.38 -0.09 17.76
CA HIS A 54 4.77 0.23 18.14
C HIS A 54 4.91 1.69 18.58
N GLU A 55 5.88 2.00 19.44
CA GLU A 55 6.11 3.37 19.89
C GLU A 55 6.47 4.33 18.74
N ASP A 56 7.29 3.87 17.79
CA ASP A 56 7.61 4.65 16.58
C ASP A 56 6.36 4.99 15.77
N THR A 57 5.35 4.10 15.77
CA THR A 57 4.08 4.37 15.09
C THR A 57 3.31 5.51 15.76
N VAL A 58 3.35 5.59 17.09
CA VAL A 58 2.75 6.72 17.83
C VAL A 58 3.48 8.01 17.43
N ALA A 59 4.81 8.01 17.43
CA ALA A 59 5.59 9.18 17.06
C ALA A 59 5.32 9.63 15.61
N ASP A 60 5.32 8.69 14.67
CA ASP A 60 5.06 8.96 13.25
C ASP A 60 3.67 9.53 13.03
N TRP A 61 2.62 8.89 13.57
CA TRP A 61 1.25 9.36 13.40
C TRP A 61 1.04 10.74 14.01
N THR A 62 1.63 10.98 15.19
CA THR A 62 1.56 12.30 15.84
C THR A 62 2.25 13.36 14.99
N LYS A 63 3.44 13.07 14.44
CA LYS A 63 4.18 13.97 13.54
C LYS A 63 3.40 14.25 12.25
N ILE A 64 2.84 13.22 11.63
CA ILE A 64 2.07 13.35 10.37
C ILE A 64 0.84 14.20 10.59
N TYR A 65 0.13 13.99 11.69
CA TYR A 65 -1.04 14.78 12.04
C TYR A 65 -0.68 16.26 12.22
N LEU A 66 0.39 16.55 12.97
CA LEU A 66 0.86 17.92 13.15
C LEU A 66 1.27 18.61 11.83
N GLN A 67 1.78 17.85 10.86
CA GLN A 67 2.25 18.40 9.58
C GLN A 67 1.16 18.49 8.50
N LYS A 68 0.19 17.57 8.50
CA LYS A 68 -0.72 17.33 7.36
C LYS A 68 -2.18 17.11 7.78
N GLY A 69 -2.50 17.25 9.06
CA GLY A 69 -3.83 17.05 9.62
C GLY A 69 -4.38 15.64 9.45
N ILE A 70 -5.71 15.52 9.57
CA ILE A 70 -6.45 14.26 9.43
C ILE A 70 -6.23 13.64 8.05
N GLU A 71 -6.24 14.44 6.99
CA GLU A 71 -6.00 13.94 5.63
C GLU A 71 -4.67 13.22 5.50
N GLY A 72 -3.59 13.84 6.00
CA GLY A 72 -2.27 13.23 6.01
C GLY A 72 -2.21 11.95 6.82
N LEU A 73 -2.86 11.95 8.00
CA LEU A 73 -2.95 10.78 8.86
C LEU A 73 -3.68 9.61 8.18
N LEU A 74 -4.75 9.88 7.43
CA LEU A 74 -5.52 8.85 6.72
C LEU A 74 -4.81 8.36 5.46
N LYS A 75 -4.20 9.26 4.70
CA LYS A 75 -3.45 8.94 3.48
C LYS A 75 -2.08 8.33 3.77
N TYR A 76 -1.62 8.33 5.02
CA TYR A 76 -0.36 7.70 5.41
C TYR A 76 -0.37 6.21 5.06
N LYS A 77 0.43 5.85 4.07
CA LYS A 77 0.81 4.48 3.75
C LYS A 77 2.25 4.34 4.21
N TYR A 78 2.57 3.27 4.93
CA TYR A 78 3.95 2.91 5.31
C TYR A 78 4.77 2.71 4.03
N SER A 79 5.24 3.81 3.46
CA SER A 79 5.73 3.93 2.09
C SER A 79 4.74 3.41 1.03
N GLU A 80 4.69 4.06 -0.13
CA GLU A 80 4.39 3.28 -1.32
C GLU A 80 5.40 2.13 -1.34
N ARG A 81 4.95 0.87 -1.19
CA ARG A 81 5.83 -0.28 -1.37
C ARG A 81 6.65 -0.01 -2.64
N ARG A 82 8.00 -0.03 -2.52
CA ARG A 82 8.90 0.26 -3.64
C ARG A 82 8.33 -0.43 -4.88
N LYS A 83 8.00 0.38 -5.89
CA LYS A 83 7.49 -0.15 -7.14
C LYS A 83 8.57 -1.08 -7.68
N SER A 84 8.15 -2.23 -8.18
CA SER A 84 9.05 -3.18 -8.82
C SER A 84 9.89 -2.48 -9.90
N GLN A 85 11.14 -2.92 -10.08
CA GLN A 85 11.98 -2.46 -11.19
C GLN A 85 11.36 -2.78 -12.56
N LEU A 86 10.43 -3.73 -12.63
CA LEU A 86 9.64 -4.00 -13.84
C LEU A 86 8.55 -2.97 -14.12
N HIS A 87 8.16 -2.16 -13.13
CA HIS A 87 7.01 -1.28 -13.24
C HIS A 87 7.15 -0.24 -14.37
N PRO A 88 8.31 0.42 -14.55
CA PRO A 88 8.56 1.27 -15.72
C PRO A 88 8.43 0.54 -17.06
N HIS A 89 8.67 -0.78 -17.08
CA HIS A 89 8.64 -1.60 -18.30
C HIS A 89 7.30 -2.32 -18.51
N ARG A 90 6.28 -2.08 -17.66
CA ARG A 90 4.98 -2.78 -17.72
C ARG A 90 4.38 -2.81 -19.13
N GLY A 91 4.37 -1.68 -19.84
CA GLY A 91 3.84 -1.60 -21.20
C GLY A 91 4.64 -2.42 -22.22
N LYS A 92 5.96 -2.50 -22.06
CA LYS A 92 6.83 -3.36 -22.88
C LYS A 92 6.54 -4.84 -22.61
N ILE A 93 6.43 -5.23 -21.33
CA ILE A 93 6.12 -6.61 -20.92
C ILE A 93 4.75 -7.03 -21.43
N LYS A 94 3.72 -6.16 -21.33
CA LYS A 94 2.38 -6.44 -21.86
C LYS A 94 2.39 -6.68 -23.37
N ARG A 95 3.15 -5.86 -24.13
CA ARG A 95 3.36 -6.07 -25.58
C ARG A 95 4.09 -7.38 -25.88
N MET A 96 5.11 -7.74 -25.09
CA MET A 96 5.81 -9.02 -25.24
C MET A 96 4.87 -10.20 -25.02
N ALA A 97 3.93 -10.09 -24.07
CA ALA A 97 2.91 -11.09 -23.79
C ALA A 97 1.95 -11.31 -24.96
N SER A 98 1.60 -10.23 -25.69
CA SER A 98 0.75 -10.31 -26.89
C SER A 98 1.44 -10.91 -28.13
N ALA A 99 2.78 -11.05 -28.13
CA ALA A 99 3.51 -11.53 -29.30
C ALA A 99 3.15 -12.98 -29.64
N LYS A 100 2.99 -13.32 -30.93
CA LYS A 100 2.57 -14.66 -31.42
C LYS A 100 3.34 -15.83 -30.79
N ASN A 101 4.64 -15.68 -30.56
CA ASN A 101 5.48 -16.75 -30.02
C ASN A 101 5.45 -16.94 -28.49
N ILE A 102 4.71 -16.13 -27.74
CA ILE A 102 4.60 -16.24 -26.28
C ILE A 102 3.25 -16.83 -25.90
N ARG A 103 3.29 -18.00 -25.27
CA ARG A 103 2.12 -18.74 -24.80
C ARG A 103 2.15 -18.88 -23.28
N THR A 104 3.30 -19.11 -22.67
CA THR A 104 3.38 -19.36 -21.23
C THR A 104 4.09 -18.22 -20.47
N ILE A 105 3.95 -18.22 -19.14
CA ILE A 105 4.60 -17.23 -18.28
C ILE A 105 6.12 -17.48 -18.23
N GLU A 106 6.55 -18.73 -18.34
CA GLU A 106 7.96 -19.12 -18.44
C GLU A 106 8.59 -18.52 -19.70
N GLN A 107 7.91 -18.61 -20.85
CA GLN A 107 8.37 -18.00 -22.09
C GLN A 107 8.45 -16.48 -21.99
N LEU A 108 7.45 -15.85 -21.34
CA LEU A 108 7.48 -14.41 -21.11
C LEU A 108 8.63 -14.02 -20.16
N GLN A 109 8.87 -14.80 -19.11
CA GLN A 109 9.96 -14.60 -18.16
C GLN A 109 11.33 -14.65 -18.86
N SER A 110 11.57 -15.67 -19.70
CA SER A 110 12.79 -15.77 -20.50
C SER A 110 12.96 -14.55 -21.41
N LYS A 111 11.89 -14.07 -22.04
CA LYS A 111 11.92 -12.89 -22.92
C LYS A 111 12.19 -11.59 -22.14
N VAL A 112 11.66 -11.47 -20.93
CA VAL A 112 11.95 -10.36 -20.02
C VAL A 112 13.42 -10.39 -19.58
N LYS A 113 13.97 -11.57 -19.27
CA LYS A 113 15.39 -11.73 -18.95
C LYS A 113 16.30 -11.30 -20.10
N VAL A 114 16.02 -11.76 -21.33
CA VAL A 114 16.84 -11.42 -22.51
C VAL A 114 16.70 -9.95 -22.91
N ASN A 115 15.48 -9.42 -22.98
CA ASN A 115 15.26 -8.08 -23.56
C ASN A 115 15.39 -6.94 -22.55
N LEU A 116 15.20 -7.22 -21.26
CA LEU A 116 15.20 -6.20 -20.20
C LEU A 116 16.24 -6.47 -19.10
N GLY A 117 16.95 -7.61 -19.14
CA GLY A 117 18.01 -7.94 -18.20
C GLY A 117 17.53 -8.33 -16.80
N PHE A 118 16.22 -8.54 -16.59
CA PHE A 118 15.69 -8.88 -15.28
C PHE A 118 15.58 -10.40 -15.10
N ASP A 119 16.39 -10.95 -14.19
CA ASP A 119 16.24 -12.32 -13.72
C ASP A 119 15.34 -12.35 -12.49
N ILE A 120 14.23 -13.08 -12.57
CA ILE A 120 13.11 -12.97 -11.64
C ILE A 120 12.59 -14.36 -11.33
N GLU A 121 12.23 -14.61 -10.07
CA GLU A 121 11.57 -15.86 -9.66
C GLU A 121 10.17 -15.99 -10.28
N TYR A 122 9.84 -17.21 -10.72
CA TYR A 122 8.62 -17.50 -11.48
C TYR A 122 7.33 -17.11 -10.73
N SER A 123 7.17 -17.55 -9.49
CA SER A 123 5.97 -17.34 -8.67
C SER A 123 5.71 -15.85 -8.42
N TRP A 124 6.77 -15.08 -8.18
CA TRP A 124 6.70 -13.64 -8.08
C TRP A 124 6.31 -13.00 -9.41
N PHE A 125 6.91 -13.45 -10.52
CA PHE A 125 6.61 -12.91 -11.85
C PHE A 125 5.17 -13.21 -12.28
N TYR A 126 4.68 -14.42 -11.99
CA TYR A 126 3.30 -14.82 -12.16
C TYR A 126 2.34 -13.90 -11.37
N ARG A 127 2.61 -13.67 -10.08
CA ARG A 127 1.82 -12.75 -9.24
C ARG A 127 1.85 -11.33 -9.80
N TYR A 128 3.01 -10.87 -10.29
CA TYR A 128 3.16 -9.59 -10.95
C TYR A 128 2.28 -9.51 -12.22
N CYS A 129 2.35 -10.51 -13.09
CA CYS A 129 1.56 -10.57 -14.33
C CYS A 129 0.05 -10.56 -14.06
N LYS A 130 -0.43 -11.31 -13.07
CA LYS A 130 -1.83 -11.28 -12.62
C LYS A 130 -2.24 -9.89 -12.11
N LYS A 131 -1.44 -9.31 -11.20
CA LYS A 131 -1.75 -8.02 -10.59
C LYS A 131 -1.90 -6.90 -11.62
N TYR A 132 -1.16 -6.97 -12.73
CA TYR A 132 -1.08 -5.89 -13.72
C TYR A 132 -1.78 -6.19 -15.05
N GLY A 133 -2.63 -7.22 -15.12
CA GLY A 133 -3.44 -7.48 -16.31
C GLY A 133 -2.65 -8.03 -17.50
N ILE A 134 -1.48 -8.66 -17.25
CA ILE A 134 -0.60 -9.22 -18.29
C ILE A 134 -0.95 -10.69 -18.54
N TYR A 135 -1.36 -11.41 -17.49
CA TYR A 135 -1.75 -12.82 -17.59
C TYR A 135 -3.02 -13.01 -18.42
N GLU A 136 -3.97 -12.09 -18.29
CA GLU A 136 -5.24 -12.07 -19.00
C GLU A 136 -5.01 -11.95 -20.52
N VAL A 137 -4.10 -11.07 -20.94
CA VAL A 137 -3.71 -10.92 -22.35
C VAL A 137 -3.11 -12.21 -22.92
N LEU A 138 -2.28 -12.91 -22.14
CA LEU A 138 -1.75 -14.20 -22.55
C LEU A 138 -2.85 -15.25 -22.70
N LYS A 139 -3.81 -15.27 -21.77
CA LYS A 139 -4.91 -16.24 -21.76
C LYS A 139 -5.92 -15.99 -22.88
N GLU A 140 -6.34 -14.75 -23.10
CA GLU A 140 -7.25 -14.36 -24.18
C GLU A 140 -6.69 -14.75 -25.55
N LYS A 141 -5.38 -14.52 -25.75
CA LYS A 141 -4.70 -14.94 -26.97
C LYS A 141 -4.72 -16.46 -27.17
N GLN A 142 -4.46 -17.25 -26.12
CA GLN A 142 -4.52 -18.71 -26.22
C GLN A 142 -5.92 -19.21 -26.59
N LEU A 143 -6.97 -18.50 -26.15
CA LEU A 143 -8.36 -18.83 -26.49
C LEU A 143 -8.65 -18.51 -27.96
N ASN A 144 -8.18 -17.37 -28.45
CA ASN A 144 -8.38 -16.95 -29.85
C ASN A 144 -7.58 -17.76 -30.88
N GLU A 145 -6.46 -18.41 -30.48
CA GLU A 145 -5.69 -19.31 -31.37
C GLU A 145 -6.27 -20.75 -31.43
N ARG A 146 -7.27 -21.06 -30.60
CA ARG A 146 -7.92 -22.39 -30.52
C ARG A 146 -9.30 -22.45 -31.20
N ASN A 147 -9.85 -21.30 -31.56
CA ASN A 147 -11.08 -21.15 -32.34
C ASN A 147 -10.73 -20.84 -33.79
#